data_AF-A0A1F8T602-F1
#
_entry.id   AF-A0A1F8T602-F1
#
_cell.length_a   1.000
_cell.length_b   1.000
_cell.length_c   1.000
_cell.angle_alpha   90.00
_cell.angle_beta   90.00
_cell.angle_gamma   90.00
#
_symmetry.space_group_name_H-M   'P 1'
#
loop_
_entity.id
_entity.type
_entity.pdbx_description
1 polymer ?
#
loop_
_entity_poly.entity_id
_entity_poly.type
_entity_poly.pdbx_seq_one_letter_code
_entity_poly.pdbx_strand_id
1 'polypeptide(L)'
;MLRELGLAELTETLPLLHGRPHPSPAVIASARAVAAAASASDMIAVGILRRGANALARAATVVAVSLGLGDGPVYLAGGAFEQIPALGQQTRMELLGTLPRAAVEPVREEPAMGAARLAARLAWGTR
;
A
#
# COMPACT_ATOMS: atom_id res chain seq x y z
N MET A 1 15.90 13.10 -6.29
CA MET A 1 14.45 13.42 -6.31
C MET A 1 13.88 13.65 -7.71
N LEU A 2 14.06 14.78 -8.41
CA LEU A 2 13.43 15.00 -9.75
C LEU A 2 13.89 13.98 -10.82
N ARG A 3 15.19 13.68 -10.88
CA ARG A 3 15.74 12.62 -11.75
C ARG A 3 15.17 11.23 -11.47
N GLU A 4 14.87 10.89 -10.22
CA GLU A 4 14.30 9.58 -9.85
C GLU A 4 12.84 9.47 -10.29
N LEU A 5 12.14 10.60 -10.41
CA LEU A 5 10.78 10.69 -10.94
C LEU A 5 10.75 10.69 -12.48
N GLY A 6 11.92 10.73 -13.14
CA GLY A 6 12.04 10.88 -14.58
C GLY A 6 11.63 12.27 -15.08
N LEU A 7 11.70 13.29 -14.22
CA LEU A 7 11.24 14.65 -14.50
C LEU A 7 12.43 15.62 -14.58
N ALA A 8 12.34 16.57 -15.50
CA ALA A 8 13.30 17.64 -15.65
C ALA A 8 13.00 18.79 -14.68
N GLU A 9 11.72 19.10 -14.45
CA GLU A 9 11.30 20.20 -13.58
C GLU A 9 10.13 19.86 -12.66
N LEU A 10 10.02 20.57 -11.53
CA LEU A 10 8.94 20.37 -10.54
C LEU A 10 7.56 20.67 -11.14
N THR A 11 7.46 21.65 -12.03
CA THR A 11 6.23 22.02 -12.75
C THR A 11 5.64 20.86 -13.56
N GLU A 12 6.46 19.91 -13.99
CA GLU A 12 6.04 18.69 -14.70
C GLU A 12 5.31 17.69 -13.78
N THR A 13 5.34 17.87 -12.46
CA THR A 13 4.53 17.08 -11.52
C THR A 13 3.07 17.50 -11.49
N LEU A 14 2.72 18.72 -11.92
CA LEU A 14 1.35 19.24 -11.82
C LEU A 14 0.35 18.42 -12.67
N PRO A 15 0.63 18.08 -13.95
CA PRO A 15 -0.27 17.22 -14.72
C PRO A 15 -0.38 15.79 -14.18
N LEU A 16 0.65 15.31 -13.47
CA LEU A 16 0.68 13.98 -12.83
C LEU A 16 -0.18 13.93 -11.55
N LEU A 17 -0.34 15.07 -10.86
CA LEU A 17 -1.21 15.22 -9.70
C LEU A 17 -2.68 15.49 -10.09
N HIS A 18 -2.94 16.00 -11.31
CA HIS A 18 -4.26 16.46 -11.76
C HIS A 18 -5.03 15.49 -12.67
N GLY A 19 -4.76 14.18 -12.61
CA GLY A 19 -5.79 13.17 -12.98
C GLY A 19 -5.66 12.46 -14.33
N ARG A 20 -4.47 12.33 -14.91
CA ARG A 20 -4.21 11.24 -15.88
C ARG A 20 -3.79 9.97 -15.14
N PRO A 21 -4.14 8.76 -15.62
CA PRO A 21 -3.67 7.52 -15.00
C PRO A 21 -2.14 7.57 -14.97
N HIS A 22 -1.60 7.62 -13.76
CA HIS A 22 -0.19 7.74 -13.53
C HIS A 22 0.48 6.46 -14.06
N PRO A 23 1.50 6.54 -14.93
CA PRO A 23 2.25 5.35 -15.28
C PRO A 23 2.81 4.77 -13.97
N SER A 24 2.54 3.48 -13.70
CA SER A 24 2.92 2.78 -12.48
C SER A 24 4.36 3.07 -11.99
N PRO A 25 5.37 3.21 -12.87
CA PRO A 25 6.73 3.59 -12.47
C PRO A 25 6.82 4.90 -11.70
N ALA A 26 6.05 5.92 -12.10
CA ALA A 26 6.17 7.24 -11.52
C ALA A 26 5.40 7.37 -10.18
N VAL A 27 4.39 6.52 -9.93
CA VAL A 27 3.77 6.38 -8.60
C VAL A 27 4.77 5.77 -7.63
N ILE A 28 5.45 4.71 -8.05
CA ILE A 28 6.47 4.03 -7.24
C ILE A 28 7.63 4.97 -6.94
N ALA A 29 8.09 5.74 -7.93
CA ALA A 29 9.16 6.72 -7.75
C ALA A 29 8.76 7.83 -6.76
N SER A 30 7.52 8.33 -6.84
CA SER A 30 6.97 9.30 -5.88
C SER A 30 6.91 8.74 -4.47
N ALA A 31 6.46 7.49 -4.33
CA ALA A 31 6.40 6.81 -3.05
C ALA A 31 7.80 6.65 -2.42
N ARG A 32 8.83 6.29 -3.22
CA ARG A 32 10.23 6.23 -2.77
C ARG A 32 10.77 7.58 -2.33
N ALA A 33 10.48 8.64 -3.08
CA ALA A 33 10.90 10.00 -2.72
C ALA A 33 10.30 10.44 -1.37
N VAL A 34 9.01 10.16 -1.16
CA VAL A 34 8.34 10.42 0.13
C VAL A 34 8.96 9.60 1.25
N ALA A 35 9.27 8.32 1.01
CA ALA A 35 9.90 7.46 2.02
C ALA A 35 11.31 7.94 2.42
N ALA A 36 12.10 8.38 1.44
CA ALA A 36 13.42 8.94 1.69
C ALA A 36 13.35 10.23 2.53
N ALA A 37 12.45 11.15 2.16
CA ALA A 37 12.23 12.38 2.91
C ALA A 37 11.72 12.12 4.34
N ALA A 38 10.78 11.19 4.50
CA ALA A 38 10.27 10.82 5.82
C ALA A 38 11.36 10.20 6.72
N SER A 39 12.25 9.38 6.14
CA SER A 39 13.42 8.84 6.85
C SER A 39 14.38 9.93 7.30
N ALA A 40 14.44 11.05 6.59
CA ALA A 40 15.18 12.25 6.99
C ALA A 40 14.41 13.16 7.98
N SER A 41 13.33 12.66 8.58
CA SER A 41 12.46 13.39 9.51
C SER A 41 11.79 14.65 8.92
N ASP A 42 11.60 14.69 7.59
CA ASP A 42 10.77 15.71 6.97
C ASP A 42 9.31 15.55 7.45
N MET A 43 8.81 16.56 8.17
CA MET A 43 7.49 16.51 8.81
C MET A 43 6.34 16.45 7.81
N ILE A 44 6.50 17.00 6.60
CA ILE A 44 5.50 16.92 5.54
C ILE A 44 5.44 15.48 5.02
N ALA A 45 6.59 14.88 4.74
CA ALA A 45 6.68 13.51 4.26
C ALA A 45 6.15 12.49 5.30
N VAL A 46 6.51 12.66 6.57
CA VAL A 46 5.94 11.88 7.68
C VAL A 46 4.42 12.05 7.74
N GLY A 47 3.93 13.28 7.57
CA GLY A 47 2.51 13.58 7.51
C GLY A 47 1.79 12.88 6.35
N ILE A 48 2.43 12.79 5.18
CA ILE A 48 1.90 12.07 4.01
C ILE A 48 1.77 10.58 4.33
N LEU A 49 2.83 9.94 4.85
CA LEU A 49 2.80 8.51 5.19
C LEU A 49 1.72 8.20 6.22
N ARG A 50 1.60 9.02 7.28
CA ARG A 50 0.57 8.85 8.31
C ARG A 50 -0.84 8.95 7.73
N ARG A 51 -1.11 9.94 6.88
CA ARG A 51 -2.43 10.09 6.22
C ARG A 51 -2.72 8.92 5.29
N GLY A 52 -1.72 8.44 4.55
CA GLY A 52 -1.84 7.28 3.67
C GLY A 52 -2.17 6.01 4.46
N ALA A 53 -1.40 5.71 5.51
CA ALA A 53 -1.64 4.58 6.40
C ALA A 53 -3.06 4.58 7.00
N ASN A 54 -3.47 5.73 7.52
CA ASN A 54 -4.79 5.90 8.13
C ASN A 54 -5.93 5.79 7.09
N ALA A 55 -5.73 6.26 5.85
CA ALA A 55 -6.69 6.04 4.76
C ALA A 55 -6.82 4.57 4.37
N LEU A 56 -5.70 3.85 4.25
CA LEU A 56 -5.67 2.42 3.94
C LEU A 56 -6.36 1.60 5.04
N ALA A 57 -6.02 1.87 6.31
CA ALA A 57 -6.61 1.19 7.46
C ALA A 57 -8.13 1.41 7.53
N ARG A 58 -8.61 2.64 7.28
CA ARG A 58 -10.05 2.92 7.21
C ARG A 58 -10.74 2.15 6.10
N ALA A 59 -10.18 2.14 4.89
CA ALA A 59 -10.77 1.44 3.76
C ALA A 59 -10.91 -0.07 4.06
N ALA A 60 -9.85 -0.69 4.57
CA ALA A 60 -9.87 -2.09 4.99
C ALA A 60 -10.87 -2.34 6.14
N THR A 61 -10.94 -1.45 7.14
CA THR A 61 -11.90 -1.55 8.26
C THR A 61 -13.34 -1.54 7.76
N VAL A 62 -13.69 -0.64 6.84
CA VAL A 62 -15.05 -0.57 6.28
C VAL A 62 -15.44 -1.88 5.64
N VAL A 63 -14.56 -2.47 4.83
CA VAL A 63 -14.81 -3.78 4.19
C VAL A 63 -14.93 -4.89 5.23
N ALA A 64 -13.99 -4.96 6.18
CA ALA A 64 -13.99 -6.00 7.20
C ALA A 64 -15.27 -5.97 8.04
N VAL A 65 -15.71 -4.80 8.48
CA VAL A 65 -16.96 -4.65 9.25
C VAL A 65 -18.18 -5.00 8.40
N SER A 66 -18.25 -4.48 7.16
CA SER A 66 -19.41 -4.68 6.28
C SER A 66 -19.62 -6.15 5.92
N LEU A 67 -18.54 -6.94 5.88
CA LEU A 67 -18.59 -8.37 5.56
C LEU A 67 -18.58 -9.28 6.80
N GLY A 68 -18.58 -8.73 8.02
CA GLY A 68 -18.51 -9.53 9.25
C GLY A 68 -17.16 -10.23 9.47
N LEU A 69 -16.08 -9.69 8.90
CA LEU A 69 -14.71 -10.21 8.94
C LEU A 69 -13.79 -9.45 9.91
N GLY A 70 -14.35 -8.71 10.88
CA GLY A 70 -13.59 -7.82 11.77
C GLY A 70 -12.52 -8.51 12.64
N ASP A 71 -12.66 -9.82 12.85
CA ASP A 71 -11.69 -10.65 13.58
C ASP A 71 -10.78 -11.47 12.65
N GLY A 72 -11.01 -11.37 11.33
CA GLY A 72 -10.27 -12.11 10.31
C GLY A 72 -8.89 -11.52 10.03
N PRO A 73 -8.04 -12.26 9.30
CA PRO A 73 -6.75 -11.76 8.89
C PRO A 73 -6.88 -10.64 7.85
N VAL A 74 -6.06 -9.61 7.99
CA VAL A 74 -5.86 -8.52 7.03
C VAL A 74 -4.43 -8.62 6.50
N TYR A 75 -4.31 -8.89 5.20
CA TYR A 75 -3.02 -9.01 4.54
C TYR A 75 -2.60 -7.70 3.88
N LEU A 76 -1.42 -7.20 4.24
CA LEU A 76 -0.81 -6.04 3.59
C LEU A 76 -0.05 -6.50 2.34
N ALA A 77 -0.57 -6.14 1.16
CA ALA A 77 -0.06 -6.58 -0.13
C ALA A 77 0.28 -5.40 -1.05
N GLY A 78 1.27 -5.60 -1.92
CA GLY A 78 1.64 -4.66 -2.98
C GLY A 78 2.95 -3.91 -2.71
N GLY A 79 3.59 -3.48 -3.81
CA GLY A 79 4.96 -2.95 -3.78
C GLY A 79 5.17 -1.72 -2.90
N ALA A 80 4.12 -0.95 -2.57
CA ALA A 80 4.26 0.17 -1.64
C ALA A 80 4.66 -0.29 -0.22
N PHE A 81 4.11 -1.41 0.26
CA PHE A 81 4.45 -1.96 1.58
C PHE A 81 5.83 -2.63 1.58
N GLU A 82 6.24 -3.22 0.45
CA GLU A 82 7.58 -3.79 0.29
C GLU A 82 8.67 -2.71 0.30
N GLN A 83 8.41 -1.59 -0.39
CA GLN A 83 9.39 -0.52 -0.55
C GLN A 83 9.41 0.47 0.63
N ILE A 84 8.34 0.53 1.43
CA ILE A 84 8.18 1.50 2.52
C ILE A 84 7.73 0.78 3.81
N PRO A 85 8.64 0.14 4.56
CA PRO A 85 8.29 -0.59 5.78
C PRO A 85 7.55 0.26 6.82
N ALA A 86 7.87 1.56 6.92
CA ALA A 86 7.20 2.50 7.81
C ALA A 86 5.70 2.66 7.50
N LEU A 87 5.31 2.60 6.22
CA LEU A 87 3.91 2.62 5.80
C LEU A 87 3.18 1.36 6.28
N GLY A 88 3.81 0.19 6.16
CA GLY A 88 3.26 -1.07 6.66
C GLY A 88 3.05 -1.06 8.17
N GLN A 89 4.05 -0.60 8.92
CA GLN A 89 3.96 -0.49 10.37
C GLN A 89 2.88 0.49 10.83
N GLN A 90 2.79 1.67 10.21
CA GLN A 90 1.74 2.64 10.54
C GLN A 90 0.35 2.10 10.19
N THR A 91 0.18 1.49 9.02
CA THR A 91 -1.09 0.90 8.60
C THR A 91 -1.53 -0.19 9.57
N ARG A 92 -0.58 -1.01 10.04
CA ARG A 92 -0.82 -2.05 11.05
C ARG A 92 -1.30 -1.45 12.38
N MET A 93 -0.64 -0.40 12.87
CA MET A 93 -1.06 0.26 14.13
C MET A 93 -2.47 0.83 14.02
N GLU A 94 -2.78 1.51 12.92
CA GLU A 94 -4.11 2.09 12.67
C GLU A 94 -5.19 1.00 12.58
N LEU A 95 -4.90 -0.11 11.88
CA LEU A 95 -5.81 -1.25 11.78
C LEU A 95 -6.08 -1.92 13.12
N LEU A 96 -5.05 -2.11 13.96
CA LEU A 96 -5.24 -2.72 15.28
C LEU A 96 -5.96 -1.78 16.25
N GLY A 97 -5.96 -0.48 15.99
CA GLY A 97 -6.78 0.49 16.74
C GLY A 97 -8.27 0.36 16.45
N THR A 98 -8.66 -0.01 15.21
CA THR A 98 -10.06 -0.13 14.79
C THR A 98 -10.59 -1.56 14.79
N LEU A 99 -9.71 -2.54 14.52
CA LEU A 99 -9.97 -3.97 14.47
C LEU A 99 -9.02 -4.68 15.46
N PRO A 100 -9.24 -4.56 16.78
CA PRO A 100 -8.28 -5.02 17.78
C PRO A 100 -8.06 -6.53 17.82
N ARG A 101 -8.97 -7.31 17.23
CA ARG A 101 -8.88 -8.78 17.14
C ARG A 101 -8.39 -9.28 15.77
N ALA A 102 -8.18 -8.40 14.80
CA ALA A 102 -7.67 -8.79 13.49
C ALA A 102 -6.18 -9.18 13.59
N ALA A 103 -5.78 -10.20 12.83
CA ALA A 103 -4.37 -10.46 12.54
C ALA A 103 -3.95 -9.61 11.35
N VAL A 104 -2.91 -8.77 11.49
CA VAL A 104 -2.41 -7.92 10.39
C VAL A 104 -1.01 -8.36 10.01
N GLU A 105 -0.87 -8.93 8.82
CA GLU A 105 0.34 -9.61 8.35
C GLU A 105 0.73 -9.17 6.93
N PRO A 106 2.02 -9.10 6.59
CA PRO A 106 2.44 -8.93 5.20
C PRO A 106 2.18 -10.21 4.40
N VAL A 107 1.88 -10.05 3.10
CA VAL A 107 1.89 -11.19 2.17
C VAL A 107 3.33 -11.68 1.98
N ARG A 108 3.56 -12.98 2.14
CA ARG A 108 4.89 -13.62 1.98
C ARG A 108 5.05 -14.42 0.70
N GLU A 109 3.94 -14.84 0.10
CA GLU A 109 3.94 -15.61 -1.15
C GLU A 109 3.75 -14.68 -2.35
N GLU A 110 4.38 -15.02 -3.47
CA GLU A 110 4.20 -14.27 -4.71
C GLU A 110 2.74 -14.32 -5.18
N PRO A 111 2.15 -13.19 -5.62
CA PRO A 111 0.78 -13.17 -6.14
C PRO A 111 0.53 -14.16 -7.30
N ALA A 112 1.56 -14.43 -8.10
CA ALA A 112 1.51 -15.41 -9.18
C ALA A 112 1.18 -16.82 -8.69
N MET A 113 1.61 -17.19 -7.48
CA MET A 113 1.27 -18.48 -6.86
C MET A 113 -0.23 -18.58 -6.58
N GLY A 114 -0.84 -17.50 -6.08
CA GLY A 114 -2.29 -17.44 -5.88
C GLY A 114 -3.05 -17.63 -7.19
N ALA A 115 -2.61 -16.95 -8.25
CA ALA A 115 -3.19 -17.10 -9.58
C ALA A 115 -3.03 -18.52 -10.13
N ALA A 116 -1.85 -19.13 -10.00
CA ALA A 116 -1.58 -20.50 -10.43
C ALA A 116 -2.45 -21.52 -9.68
N ARG A 117 -2.60 -21.38 -8.36
CA ARG A 117 -3.48 -22.24 -7.54
C ARG A 117 -4.95 -22.09 -7.95
N LEU A 118 -5.41 -20.86 -8.22
CA LEU A 118 -6.76 -20.61 -8.72
C LEU A 118 -6.98 -21.26 -10.09
N ALA A 119 -6.03 -21.10 -11.01
CA ALA A 119 -6.10 -21.71 -12.34
C ALA A 119 -6.10 -23.25 -12.26
N ALA A 120 -5.24 -23.84 -11.43
CA ALA A 120 -5.19 -25.29 -11.20
C ALA A 120 -6.52 -25.81 -10.66
N ARG A 121 -7.12 -25.10 -9.68
CA ARG A 121 -8.42 -25.48 -9.10
C ARG A 121 -9.55 -25.40 -10.13
N LEU A 122 -9.53 -24.40 -11.02
CA LEU A 122 -10.51 -24.24 -12.08
C LEU A 122 -10.34 -25.27 -13.20
N ALA A 123 -9.12 -25.63 -13.56
CA ALA A 123 -8.82 -26.57 -14.64
C ALA A 123 -8.98 -28.04 -14.22
N TRP A 124 -8.62 -28.37 -12.96
CA TRP A 124 -8.48 -29.75 -12.51
C TRP A 124 -9.31 -30.10 -11.27
N GLY A 125 -10.05 -29.16 -10.68
CA GLY A 125 -10.94 -29.43 -9.55
C GLY A 125 -10.23 -29.78 -8.24
N THR A 126 -8.92 -29.55 -8.14
CA THR A 126 -8.12 -29.82 -6.95
C THR A 126 -8.52 -28.86 -5.82
N ARG A 127 -9.14 -29.42 -4.76
CA ARG A 127 -9.44 -28.70 -3.52
C ARG A 127 -8.19 -28.40 -2.72
#